data_AF-A0A9C8ZLH3-F1
#
_entry.id   AF-A0A9C8ZLH3-F1
#
_cell.length_a   1.000
_cell.length_b   1.000
_cell.length_c   1.000
_cell.angle_alpha   90.00
_cell.angle_beta   90.00
_cell.angle_gamma   90.00
#
_symmetry.space_group_name_H-M   'P 1'
#
loop_
_entity.id
_entity.type
_entity.pdbx_description
1 polymer ?
#
loop_
_entity_poly.entity_id
_entity_poly.type
_entity_poly.pdbx_seq_one_letter_code
_entity_poly.pdbx_strand_id
1 'polypeptide(L)'
;MSDNTLSLVLIVSISAIVSNLLIALLCVNDQWSPLMTVFTIAADVVLSIATVAVGGTGLVWVGLVPIAATGFYFDWRSSLIVGSIVATGMVAVELLQSTAGDLNVPVLLLTLTALPAAGPLTALLTEDETEVAALRLRGRRAEQITKLATEYMGVVYEMAEVLSASKLDPKRVLDSAVNFGVEGLLRVGVKPYLYGAILLFDESEEGMEPVLRVGDVSDSVPPSDRNIVAPGLSGAIGEALRKLEPAISRAPQNDPELRYFTSFSACRTVLCLPLRAGDEVYGVMVVGSEESNAFKEIHIELMRAVANMAAASIRNARLYVSLREQRDRMAIVEKTARAQLASELHDGPTQTVAAITMRLNFIRKLIEKKPETALDELYRIEDMARRTSKEIRAILFELRPKALDQGLKAGLKQLADKMQETYDQNVELVVENHSDELLDAQTTLTIFAFVTEAVHNARKHASAEQIKIHVGVREDTFLVEVSDNGVGFDVEKAFAEAHQREGHLGLLNLQERAALLEGTLHVDSSPGQGTRISLLIPLEVIRHRKLEEMRRKADEARKAEVAAQ
;
A
#
# COMPACT_ATOMS: atom_id res chain seq x y z
N MET A 1 99.03 -0.33 -2.24
CA MET A 1 97.92 0.40 -2.90
C MET A 1 98.29 1.87 -2.96
N SER A 2 98.20 2.52 -4.11
CA SER A 2 98.49 3.97 -4.26
C SER A 2 97.30 4.81 -3.78
N ASP A 3 97.53 6.04 -3.32
CA ASP A 3 96.46 6.95 -2.81
C ASP A 3 95.29 7.16 -3.80
N ASN A 4 95.53 6.98 -5.10
CA ASN A 4 94.49 7.04 -6.13
C ASN A 4 93.50 5.87 -6.09
N THR A 5 93.93 4.68 -5.65
CA THR A 5 93.05 3.50 -5.55
C THR A 5 92.07 3.60 -4.38
N LEU A 6 92.52 4.13 -3.23
CA LEU A 6 91.66 4.35 -2.07
C LEU A 6 90.58 5.41 -2.36
N SER A 7 90.95 6.47 -3.09
CA SER A 7 90.05 7.55 -3.49
C SER A 7 88.96 7.07 -4.46
N LEU A 8 89.31 6.18 -5.39
CA LEU A 8 88.35 5.62 -6.36
C LEU A 8 87.32 4.71 -5.68
N VAL A 9 87.76 3.85 -4.75
CA VAL A 9 86.86 2.95 -3.99
C VAL A 9 85.88 3.75 -3.14
N LEU A 10 86.32 4.85 -2.51
CA LEU A 10 85.46 5.71 -1.72
C LEU A 10 84.37 6.38 -2.59
N ILE A 11 84.75 6.89 -3.78
CA ILE A 11 83.81 7.53 -4.71
C ILE A 11 82.77 6.53 -5.22
N VAL A 12 83.19 5.32 -5.60
CA VAL A 12 82.29 4.26 -6.06
C VAL A 12 81.32 3.84 -4.95
N SER A 13 81.80 3.70 -3.71
CA SER A 13 80.97 3.33 -2.56
C SER A 13 79.95 4.42 -2.20
N ILE A 14 80.36 5.69 -2.23
CA ILE A 14 79.44 6.82 -1.98
C ILE A 14 78.39 6.90 -3.10
N SER A 15 78.79 6.70 -4.36
CA SER A 15 77.86 6.67 -5.50
C SER A 15 76.84 5.54 -5.36
N ALA A 16 77.25 4.36 -4.89
CA ALA A 16 76.35 3.23 -4.62
C ALA A 16 75.34 3.56 -3.53
N ILE A 17 75.79 4.15 -2.42
CA ILE A 17 74.92 4.54 -1.29
C ILE A 17 73.89 5.58 -1.72
N VAL A 18 74.33 6.63 -2.43
CA VAL A 18 73.45 7.71 -2.90
C VAL A 18 72.41 7.17 -3.89
N SER A 19 72.81 6.31 -4.83
CA SER A 19 71.90 5.68 -5.78
C SER A 19 70.81 4.86 -5.06
N ASN A 20 71.20 4.02 -4.11
CA ASN A 20 70.29 3.21 -3.31
C ASN A 20 69.31 4.04 -2.46
N LEU A 21 69.77 5.15 -1.89
CA LEU A 21 68.91 6.05 -1.13
C LEU A 21 67.85 6.72 -2.04
N LEU A 22 68.23 7.05 -3.27
CA LEU A 22 67.35 7.64 -4.29
C LEU A 22 66.30 6.63 -4.78
N ILE A 23 66.71 5.37 -4.96
CA ILE A 23 65.83 4.25 -5.29
C ILE A 23 64.80 4.04 -4.19
N ALA A 24 65.23 3.98 -2.92
CA ALA A 24 64.34 3.83 -1.77
C ALA A 24 63.30 4.98 -1.69
N LEU A 25 63.73 6.22 -1.96
CA LEU A 25 62.86 7.40 -1.88
C LEU A 25 61.78 7.42 -2.99
N LEU A 26 62.13 6.96 -4.18
CA LEU A 26 61.21 6.88 -5.31
C LEU A 26 60.21 5.71 -5.17
N CYS A 27 60.60 4.62 -4.51
CA CYS A 27 59.69 3.51 -4.18
C CYS A 27 58.64 3.88 -3.14
N VAL A 28 58.99 4.69 -2.13
CA VAL A 28 58.04 5.19 -1.13
C VAL A 28 56.96 6.10 -1.75
N ASN A 29 57.22 6.68 -2.92
CA ASN A 29 56.34 7.67 -3.54
C ASN A 29 55.53 7.13 -4.75
N ASP A 30 55.47 5.81 -4.95
CA ASP A 30 54.74 5.13 -6.04
C ASP A 30 55.08 5.61 -7.47
N GLN A 31 56.27 6.19 -7.68
CA GLN A 31 56.73 6.67 -8.99
C GLN A 31 57.59 5.64 -9.76
N TRP A 32 57.67 4.41 -9.25
CA TRP A 32 58.58 3.38 -9.75
C TRP A 32 58.01 2.65 -10.99
N SER A 33 58.81 2.52 -12.06
CA SER A 33 58.39 1.80 -13.29
C SER A 33 59.18 0.50 -13.51
N PRO A 34 58.61 -0.49 -14.24
CA PRO A 34 59.30 -1.75 -14.53
C PRO A 34 60.65 -1.57 -15.26
N LEU A 35 60.74 -0.55 -16.13
CA LEU A 35 61.97 -0.20 -16.85
C LEU A 35 63.06 0.35 -15.92
N MET A 36 62.68 1.17 -14.94
CA MET A 36 63.63 1.69 -13.93
C MET A 36 64.22 0.55 -13.10
N THR A 37 63.43 -0.48 -12.82
CA THR A 37 63.88 -1.65 -12.05
C THR A 37 64.95 -2.45 -12.78
N VAL A 38 64.78 -2.71 -14.08
CA VAL A 38 65.79 -3.38 -14.91
C VAL A 38 67.06 -2.56 -15.02
N PHE A 39 66.92 -1.23 -15.17
CA PHE A 39 68.06 -0.32 -15.25
C PHE A 39 68.86 -0.26 -13.94
N THR A 40 68.19 -0.18 -12.80
CA THR A 40 68.82 -0.22 -11.46
C THR A 40 69.59 -1.50 -11.23
N ILE A 41 69.01 -2.67 -11.57
CA ILE A 41 69.70 -3.95 -11.43
C ILE A 41 70.94 -3.98 -12.33
N ALA A 42 70.83 -3.55 -13.59
CA ALA A 42 71.98 -3.51 -14.49
C ALA A 42 73.09 -2.58 -13.96
N ALA A 43 72.72 -1.42 -13.43
CA ALA A 43 73.66 -0.46 -12.83
C ALA A 43 74.37 -1.03 -11.59
N ASP A 44 73.64 -1.67 -10.69
CA ASP A 44 74.19 -2.25 -9.46
C ASP A 44 75.09 -3.47 -9.73
N VAL A 45 74.75 -4.29 -10.75
CA VAL A 45 75.61 -5.38 -11.23
C VAL A 45 76.93 -4.84 -11.76
N VAL A 46 76.88 -3.81 -12.61
CA VAL A 46 78.07 -3.17 -13.15
C VAL A 46 78.92 -2.54 -12.04
N LEU A 47 78.29 -1.86 -11.08
CA LEU A 47 78.96 -1.22 -9.96
C LEU A 47 79.63 -2.25 -9.03
N SER A 48 78.97 -3.39 -8.79
CA SER A 48 79.51 -4.49 -7.99
C SER A 48 80.74 -5.10 -8.64
N ILE A 49 80.69 -5.37 -9.96
CA ILE A 49 81.82 -5.89 -10.73
C ILE A 49 82.99 -4.88 -10.75
N ALA A 50 82.69 -3.59 -10.96
CA ALA A 50 83.71 -2.54 -10.97
C ALA A 50 84.41 -2.38 -9.62
N THR A 51 83.68 -2.56 -8.50
CA THR A 51 84.24 -2.46 -7.15
C THR A 51 85.22 -3.59 -6.85
N VAL A 52 84.89 -4.82 -7.26
CA VAL A 52 85.80 -5.98 -7.14
C VAL A 52 87.03 -5.78 -8.02
N ALA A 53 86.86 -5.27 -9.24
CA ALA A 53 87.97 -5.02 -10.16
C ALA A 53 89.02 -4.02 -9.63
N VAL A 54 88.66 -3.16 -8.68
CA VAL A 54 89.56 -2.16 -8.07
C VAL A 54 90.31 -2.71 -6.83
N GLY A 55 90.11 -4.00 -6.48
CA GLY A 55 90.97 -4.74 -5.55
C GLY A 55 90.51 -4.78 -4.09
N GLY A 56 89.21 -4.62 -3.81
CA GLY A 56 88.65 -4.70 -2.46
C GLY A 56 88.05 -6.07 -2.14
N THR A 57 88.84 -7.03 -1.65
CA THR A 57 88.35 -8.37 -1.22
C THR A 57 87.47 -8.34 0.04
N GLY A 58 87.34 -7.20 0.73
CA GLY A 58 86.50 -7.03 1.92
C GLY A 58 85.03 -6.66 1.66
N LEU A 59 84.60 -6.48 0.40
CA LEU A 59 83.31 -5.86 0.03
C LEU A 59 82.30 -6.85 -0.58
N VAL A 60 82.27 -8.10 -0.10
CA VAL A 60 81.20 -9.07 -0.44
C VAL A 60 79.79 -8.50 -0.16
N TRP A 61 79.69 -7.56 0.79
CA TRP A 61 78.45 -6.86 1.15
C TRP A 61 77.86 -5.96 0.07
N VAL A 62 78.65 -5.49 -0.91
CA VAL A 62 78.15 -4.60 -1.97
C VAL A 62 77.30 -5.37 -2.98
N GLY A 63 77.62 -6.64 -3.26
CA GLY A 63 76.83 -7.50 -4.14
C GLY A 63 75.50 -7.97 -3.52
N LEU A 64 75.32 -7.82 -2.21
CA LEU A 64 74.09 -8.18 -1.50
C LEU A 64 72.94 -7.20 -1.79
N VAL A 65 73.26 -5.95 -2.14
CA VAL A 65 72.28 -4.88 -2.39
C VAL A 65 71.47 -5.11 -3.67
N PRO A 66 72.07 -5.38 -4.85
CA PRO A 66 71.30 -5.73 -6.04
C PRO A 66 70.45 -6.99 -5.87
N ILE A 67 70.93 -7.94 -5.07
CA ILE A 67 70.22 -9.20 -4.84
C ILE A 67 69.02 -8.99 -3.91
N ALA A 68 69.18 -8.25 -2.81
CA ALA A 68 68.07 -7.84 -1.96
C ALA A 68 67.03 -7.04 -2.77
N ALA A 69 67.47 -6.09 -3.62
CA ALA A 69 66.57 -5.36 -4.51
C ALA A 69 65.81 -6.31 -5.46
N THR A 70 66.48 -7.29 -6.07
CA THR A 70 65.79 -8.25 -6.95
C THR A 70 64.74 -9.10 -6.23
N GLY A 71 64.97 -9.47 -4.97
CA GLY A 71 64.01 -10.25 -4.16
C GLY A 71 62.78 -9.44 -3.71
N PHE A 72 62.88 -8.12 -3.64
CA PHE A 72 61.74 -7.23 -3.38
C PHE A 72 60.87 -7.01 -4.63
N TYR A 73 61.47 -6.94 -5.83
CA TYR A 73 60.76 -6.52 -7.04
C TYR A 73 60.40 -7.65 -8.01
N PHE A 74 61.03 -8.83 -7.90
CA PHE A 74 60.83 -9.94 -8.84
C PHE A 74 60.61 -11.29 -8.15
N ASP A 75 60.04 -12.25 -8.88
CA ASP A 75 59.85 -13.63 -8.44
C ASP A 75 61.17 -14.29 -7.99
N TRP A 76 61.11 -15.22 -7.04
CA TRP A 76 62.28 -15.87 -6.41
C TRP A 76 63.22 -16.50 -7.43
N ARG A 77 62.67 -16.98 -8.56
CA ARG A 77 63.41 -17.57 -9.69
C ARG A 77 64.32 -16.56 -10.38
N SER A 78 63.82 -15.33 -10.57
CA SER A 78 64.55 -14.25 -11.21
C SER A 78 65.71 -13.77 -10.33
N SER A 79 65.47 -13.68 -9.02
CA SER A 79 66.51 -13.30 -8.05
C SER A 79 67.63 -14.35 -7.96
N LEU A 80 67.29 -15.64 -8.04
CA LEU A 80 68.27 -16.73 -8.06
C LEU A 80 69.18 -16.68 -9.30
N ILE A 81 68.61 -16.40 -10.48
CA ILE A 81 69.37 -16.28 -11.74
C ILE A 81 70.33 -15.08 -11.66
N VAL A 82 69.85 -13.92 -11.24
CA VAL A 82 70.68 -12.70 -11.14
C VAL A 82 71.77 -12.88 -10.08
N GLY A 83 71.43 -13.40 -8.89
CA GLY A 83 72.41 -13.68 -7.84
C GLY A 83 73.50 -14.66 -8.30
N SER A 84 73.14 -15.67 -9.10
CA SER A 84 74.11 -16.62 -9.67
C SER A 84 75.04 -15.98 -10.70
N ILE A 85 74.52 -15.10 -11.55
CA ILE A 85 75.32 -14.36 -12.54
C ILE A 85 76.30 -13.42 -11.83
N VAL A 86 75.84 -12.68 -10.82
CA VAL A 86 76.67 -11.77 -10.03
C VAL A 86 77.76 -12.53 -9.27
N ALA A 87 77.39 -13.61 -8.57
CA ALA A 87 78.34 -14.43 -7.83
C ALA A 87 79.42 -15.03 -8.76
N THR A 88 79.02 -15.55 -9.92
CA THR A 88 79.95 -16.11 -10.92
C THR A 88 80.88 -15.03 -11.48
N GLY A 89 80.35 -13.85 -11.77
CA GLY A 89 81.14 -12.71 -12.25
C GLY A 89 82.17 -12.24 -11.21
N MET A 90 81.77 -12.14 -9.94
CA MET A 90 82.67 -11.75 -8.85
C MET A 90 83.80 -12.77 -8.67
N VAL A 91 83.48 -14.07 -8.66
CA VAL A 91 84.47 -15.14 -8.57
C VAL A 91 85.43 -15.14 -9.77
N ALA A 92 84.92 -14.90 -10.99
CA ALA A 92 85.75 -14.83 -12.19
C ALA A 92 86.76 -13.68 -12.15
N VAL A 93 86.35 -12.50 -11.65
CA VAL A 93 87.26 -11.35 -11.48
C VAL A 93 88.31 -11.65 -10.41
N GLU A 94 87.91 -12.26 -9.29
CA GLU A 94 88.85 -12.59 -8.20
C GLU A 94 89.88 -13.64 -8.64
N LEU A 95 89.46 -14.64 -9.42
CA LEU A 95 90.36 -15.60 -10.06
C LEU A 95 91.36 -14.93 -11.01
N LEU A 96 90.91 -13.96 -11.82
CA LEU A 96 91.75 -13.22 -12.76
C LEU A 96 92.79 -12.32 -12.06
N GLN A 97 92.49 -11.84 -10.86
CA GLN A 97 93.36 -10.93 -10.10
C GLN A 97 94.31 -11.64 -9.14
N SER A 98 94.04 -12.90 -8.80
CA SER A 98 94.83 -13.66 -7.85
C SER A 98 96.18 -14.15 -8.43
N THR A 99 97.26 -14.00 -7.65
CA THR A 99 98.56 -14.63 -7.93
C THR A 99 98.66 -15.99 -7.25
N ALA A 100 99.46 -16.91 -7.81
CA ALA A 100 99.54 -18.30 -7.36
C ALA A 100 99.92 -18.43 -5.87
N GLY A 101 98.91 -18.65 -5.00
CA GLY A 101 99.06 -18.88 -3.57
C GLY A 101 98.04 -18.19 -2.65
N ASP A 102 97.37 -17.12 -3.10
CA ASP A 102 96.52 -16.26 -2.24
C ASP A 102 95.00 -16.48 -2.38
N LEU A 103 94.58 -17.59 -3.02
CA LEU A 103 93.15 -17.88 -3.21
C LEU A 103 92.47 -18.33 -1.90
N ASN A 104 91.56 -17.50 -1.39
CA ASN A 104 90.73 -17.85 -0.24
C ASN A 104 89.49 -18.66 -0.70
N VAL A 105 89.70 -19.96 -0.96
CA VAL A 105 88.67 -20.90 -1.46
C VAL A 105 87.37 -20.90 -0.62
N PRO A 106 87.40 -20.83 0.73
CA PRO A 106 86.19 -20.69 1.53
C PRO A 106 85.33 -19.46 1.19
N VAL A 107 85.95 -18.31 0.90
CA VAL A 107 85.23 -17.08 0.56
C VAL A 107 84.57 -17.19 -0.81
N LEU A 108 85.25 -17.79 -1.79
CA LEU A 108 84.69 -18.04 -3.13
C LEU A 108 83.52 -19.02 -3.10
N LEU A 109 83.59 -20.04 -2.25
CA LEU A 109 82.47 -20.97 -2.05
C LEU A 109 81.30 -20.26 -1.36
N LEU A 110 81.56 -19.48 -0.32
CA LEU A 110 80.55 -18.70 0.39
C LEU A 110 79.83 -17.73 -0.56
N THR A 111 80.56 -17.02 -1.43
CA THR A 111 79.95 -16.09 -2.40
C THR A 111 79.10 -16.82 -3.45
N LEU A 112 79.56 -17.96 -3.95
CA LEU A 112 78.78 -18.80 -4.88
C LEU A 112 77.51 -19.38 -4.26
N THR A 113 77.45 -19.58 -2.94
CA THR A 113 76.27 -20.16 -2.29
C THR A 113 75.36 -19.15 -1.61
N ALA A 114 75.92 -18.14 -0.93
CA ALA A 114 75.16 -17.23 -0.08
C ALA A 114 74.46 -16.14 -0.89
N LEU A 115 75.08 -15.62 -1.95
CA LEU A 115 74.48 -14.59 -2.80
C LEU A 115 73.23 -15.13 -3.53
N PRO A 116 73.26 -16.28 -4.22
CA PRO A 116 72.07 -16.81 -4.89
C PRO A 116 70.94 -17.21 -3.92
N ALA A 117 71.27 -17.57 -2.67
CA ALA A 117 70.31 -17.97 -1.65
C ALA A 117 69.61 -16.78 -0.94
N ALA A 118 70.22 -15.59 -0.94
CA ALA A 118 69.65 -14.41 -0.29
C ALA A 118 68.34 -13.95 -0.95
N GLY A 119 68.25 -14.04 -2.28
CA GLY A 119 67.09 -13.65 -3.08
C GLY A 119 65.79 -14.41 -2.73
N PRO A 120 65.79 -15.76 -2.80
CA PRO A 120 64.66 -16.58 -2.38
C PRO A 120 64.26 -16.36 -0.91
N LEU A 121 65.24 -16.13 -0.02
CA LEU A 121 64.98 -15.87 1.39
C LEU A 121 64.26 -14.53 1.61
N THR A 122 64.62 -13.49 0.86
CA THR A 122 63.92 -12.20 0.87
C THR A 122 62.51 -12.30 0.27
N ALA A 123 62.32 -13.10 -0.79
CA ALA A 123 61.00 -13.30 -1.40
C ALA A 123 60.01 -14.01 -0.45
N LEU A 124 60.50 -14.97 0.34
CA LEU A 124 59.71 -15.67 1.38
C LEU A 124 59.24 -14.74 2.50
N LEU A 125 59.92 -13.62 2.72
CA LEU A 125 59.57 -12.62 3.73
C LEU A 125 58.63 -11.54 3.19
N THR A 126 58.47 -11.41 1.86
CA THR A 126 57.65 -10.38 1.20
C THR A 126 56.34 -10.91 0.61
N GLU A 127 56.10 -12.23 0.59
CA GLU A 127 54.84 -12.85 0.11
C GLU A 127 53.57 -12.30 0.82
N ASP A 128 53.71 -11.77 2.04
CA ASP A 128 52.64 -11.19 2.87
C ASP A 128 51.96 -9.95 2.23
N GLU A 129 52.66 -9.17 1.40
CA GLU A 129 52.10 -7.95 0.80
C GLU A 129 51.01 -8.23 -0.25
N THR A 130 51.11 -9.36 -0.96
CA THR A 130 50.10 -9.75 -1.96
C THR A 130 48.77 -10.13 -1.31
N GLU A 131 48.82 -10.74 -0.12
CA GLU A 131 47.65 -11.10 0.67
C GLU A 131 46.98 -9.86 1.29
N VAL A 132 47.78 -8.90 1.77
CA VAL A 132 47.30 -7.61 2.28
C VAL A 132 46.62 -6.78 1.17
N ALA A 133 47.16 -6.77 -0.04
CA ALA A 133 46.53 -6.10 -1.18
C ALA A 133 45.16 -6.72 -1.55
N ALA A 134 45.08 -8.05 -1.52
CA ALA A 134 43.82 -8.78 -1.74
C ALA A 134 42.77 -8.50 -0.64
N LEU A 135 43.19 -8.42 0.62
CA LEU A 135 42.32 -8.05 1.75
C LEU A 135 41.80 -6.61 1.64
N ARG A 136 42.64 -5.65 1.23
CA ARG A 136 42.22 -4.25 0.99
C ARG A 136 41.19 -4.14 -0.13
N LEU A 137 41.36 -4.89 -1.23
CA LEU A 137 40.39 -4.96 -2.33
C LEU A 137 39.05 -5.56 -1.86
N ARG A 138 39.08 -6.63 -1.05
CA ARG A 138 37.88 -7.21 -0.44
C ARG A 138 37.20 -6.22 0.51
N GLY A 139 37.97 -5.50 1.33
CA GLY A 139 37.49 -4.46 2.23
C GLY A 139 36.76 -3.33 1.49
N ARG A 140 37.35 -2.78 0.43
CA ARG A 140 36.71 -1.74 -0.38
C ARG A 140 35.41 -2.23 -1.05
N ARG A 141 35.39 -3.46 -1.55
CA ARG A 141 34.16 -4.05 -2.13
C ARG A 141 33.07 -4.24 -1.08
N ALA A 142 33.44 -4.72 0.11
CA ALA A 142 32.49 -4.87 1.22
C ALA A 142 31.92 -3.51 1.65
N GLU A 143 32.76 -2.48 1.77
CA GLU A 143 32.34 -1.12 2.10
C GLU A 143 31.39 -0.53 1.04
N GLN A 144 31.68 -0.74 -0.25
CA GLN A 144 30.78 -0.33 -1.34
C GLN A 144 29.41 -1.02 -1.28
N ILE A 145 29.38 -2.33 -1.00
CA ILE A 145 28.13 -3.09 -0.85
C ILE A 145 27.33 -2.56 0.35
N THR A 146 27.99 -2.34 1.49
CA THR A 146 27.35 -1.81 2.70
C THR A 146 26.79 -0.42 2.44
N LYS A 147 27.54 0.47 1.79
CA LYS A 147 27.08 1.81 1.45
C LYS A 147 25.84 1.77 0.55
N LEU A 148 25.86 0.95 -0.51
CA LEU A 148 24.72 0.79 -1.41
C LEU A 148 23.50 0.21 -0.68
N ALA A 149 23.71 -0.76 0.22
CA ALA A 149 22.63 -1.32 1.04
C ALA A 149 22.04 -0.29 2.01
N THR A 150 22.87 0.58 2.61
CA THR A 150 22.40 1.68 3.47
C THR A 150 21.61 2.71 2.68
N GLU A 151 22.07 3.12 1.50
CA GLU A 151 21.35 4.03 0.62
C GLU A 151 20.00 3.44 0.19
N TYR A 152 19.99 2.16 -0.20
CA TYR A 152 18.77 1.42 -0.53
C TYR A 152 17.77 1.42 0.64
N MET A 153 18.21 1.06 1.85
CA MET A 153 17.35 1.04 3.03
C MET A 153 16.87 2.44 3.41
N GLY A 154 17.70 3.46 3.23
CA GLY A 154 17.33 4.86 3.45
C GLY A 154 16.17 5.30 2.57
N VAL A 155 16.22 4.96 1.27
CA VAL A 155 15.12 5.25 0.33
C VAL A 155 13.85 4.51 0.75
N VAL A 156 13.93 3.21 1.04
CA VAL A 156 12.75 2.42 1.46
C VAL A 156 12.10 2.99 2.72
N TYR A 157 12.91 3.38 3.71
CA TYR A 157 12.41 3.94 4.97
C TYR A 157 11.74 5.31 4.78
N GLU A 158 12.39 6.21 4.04
CA GLU A 158 11.85 7.55 3.74
C GLU A 158 10.53 7.45 2.97
N MET A 159 10.46 6.54 2.00
CA MET A 159 9.22 6.26 1.27
C MET A 159 8.12 5.70 2.18
N ALA A 160 8.47 4.78 3.08
CA ALA A 160 7.51 4.24 4.05
C ALA A 160 6.96 5.35 4.96
N GLU A 161 7.80 6.31 5.37
CA GLU A 161 7.41 7.46 6.20
C GLU A 161 6.46 8.40 5.45
N VAL A 162 6.83 8.83 4.23
CA VAL A 162 6.02 9.77 3.44
C VAL A 162 4.70 9.15 3.01
N LEU A 163 4.72 7.91 2.49
CA LEU A 163 3.48 7.19 2.15
C LEU A 163 2.63 6.93 3.38
N SER A 164 3.26 6.79 4.56
CA SER A 164 2.52 6.67 5.81
C SER A 164 1.85 7.95 6.28
N ALA A 165 2.45 9.11 6.01
CA ALA A 165 1.84 10.41 6.32
C ALA A 165 0.68 10.73 5.38
N SER A 166 0.74 10.29 4.12
CA SER A 166 -0.26 10.56 3.08
C SER A 166 -1.46 9.60 3.07
N LYS A 167 -1.58 8.66 4.02
CA LYS A 167 -2.56 7.54 4.04
C LYS A 167 -4.03 7.88 3.78
N LEU A 168 -4.45 9.13 3.95
CA LEU A 168 -5.85 9.55 3.92
C LEU A 168 -6.28 10.24 2.60
N ASP A 169 -5.33 10.55 1.72
CA ASP A 169 -5.62 11.18 0.42
C ASP A 169 -5.08 10.30 -0.71
N PRO A 170 -5.97 9.59 -1.45
CA PRO A 170 -5.57 8.71 -2.54
C PRO A 170 -4.67 9.39 -3.57
N LYS A 171 -4.94 10.67 -3.91
CA LYS A 171 -4.16 11.38 -4.93
C LYS A 171 -2.73 11.63 -4.45
N ARG A 172 -2.58 12.12 -3.20
CA ARG A 172 -1.25 12.34 -2.62
C ARG A 172 -0.44 11.07 -2.47
N VAL A 173 -1.09 9.94 -2.18
CA VAL A 173 -0.42 8.63 -2.12
C VAL A 173 0.17 8.26 -3.48
N LEU A 174 -0.60 8.41 -4.56
CA LEU A 174 -0.15 8.06 -5.91
C LEU A 174 0.99 8.97 -6.38
N ASP A 175 0.81 10.29 -6.23
CA ASP A 175 1.83 11.30 -6.54
C ASP A 175 3.16 10.99 -5.83
N SER A 176 3.08 10.76 -4.52
CA SER A 176 4.24 10.41 -3.70
C SER A 176 4.87 9.09 -4.20
N ALA A 177 4.08 8.04 -4.40
CA ALA A 177 4.61 6.73 -4.80
C ALA A 177 5.41 6.79 -6.11
N VAL A 178 4.90 7.51 -7.11
CA VAL A 178 5.56 7.61 -8.42
C VAL A 178 6.80 8.49 -8.35
N ASN A 179 6.68 9.69 -7.79
CA ASN A 179 7.79 10.65 -7.74
C ASN A 179 8.94 10.15 -6.86
N PHE A 180 8.65 9.63 -5.66
CA PHE A 180 9.69 9.07 -4.80
C PHE A 180 10.27 7.77 -5.35
N GLY A 181 9.49 6.96 -6.07
CA GLY A 181 10.01 5.77 -6.75
C GLY A 181 11.06 6.13 -7.79
N VAL A 182 10.77 7.15 -8.61
CA VAL A 182 11.71 7.67 -9.61
C VAL A 182 12.94 8.30 -8.94
N GLU A 183 12.77 9.13 -7.92
CA GLU A 183 13.88 9.76 -7.20
C GLU A 183 14.77 8.72 -6.48
N GLY A 184 14.14 7.70 -5.87
CA GLY A 184 14.81 6.59 -5.23
C GLY A 184 15.72 5.82 -6.19
N LEU A 185 15.26 5.58 -7.42
CA LEU A 185 16.06 4.95 -8.47
C LEU A 185 17.28 5.79 -8.86
N LEU A 186 17.15 7.11 -8.96
CA LEU A 186 18.27 8.01 -9.24
C LEU A 186 19.33 7.96 -8.13
N ARG A 187 18.90 7.88 -6.86
CA ARG A 187 19.81 7.80 -5.71
C ARG A 187 20.61 6.50 -5.66
N VAL A 188 20.02 5.38 -6.09
CA VAL A 188 20.72 4.08 -6.16
C VAL A 188 21.50 3.88 -7.47
N GLY A 189 21.70 4.94 -8.25
CA GLY A 189 22.61 4.97 -9.39
C GLY A 189 22.00 4.61 -10.74
N VAL A 190 20.66 4.64 -10.87
CA VAL A 190 20.01 4.63 -12.19
C VAL A 190 20.25 5.99 -12.86
N LYS A 191 20.55 5.98 -14.16
CA LYS A 191 20.82 7.21 -14.91
C LYS A 191 19.57 8.11 -15.01
N PRO A 192 19.75 9.44 -15.19
CA PRO A 192 18.66 10.40 -15.38
C PRO A 192 17.75 10.08 -16.58
N TYR A 193 16.64 10.82 -16.69
CA TYR A 193 15.57 10.64 -17.70
C TYR A 193 14.75 9.37 -17.45
N LEU A 194 14.11 9.36 -16.29
CA LEU A 194 13.18 8.33 -15.86
C LEU A 194 11.74 8.86 -15.92
N TYR A 195 10.84 8.02 -16.40
CA TYR A 195 9.43 8.36 -16.58
C TYR A 195 8.59 7.38 -15.77
N GLY A 196 7.86 7.86 -14.76
CA GLY A 196 7.01 7.04 -13.90
C GLY A 196 5.53 7.30 -14.13
N ALA A 197 4.71 6.25 -14.11
CA ALA A 197 3.25 6.35 -14.13
C ALA A 197 2.62 5.25 -13.26
N ILE A 198 1.51 5.55 -12.59
CA ILE A 198 0.62 4.55 -12.00
C ILE A 198 -0.66 4.52 -12.80
N LEU A 199 -1.09 3.33 -13.19
CA LEU A 199 -2.41 3.08 -13.73
C LEU A 199 -3.22 2.26 -12.73
N LEU A 200 -4.48 2.64 -12.53
CA LEU A 200 -5.43 1.97 -11.65
C LEU A 200 -6.60 1.43 -12.46
N PHE A 201 -7.20 0.34 -11.98
CA PHE A 201 -8.44 -0.16 -12.57
C PHE A 201 -9.56 0.85 -12.36
N ASP A 202 -10.29 1.11 -13.45
CA ASP A 202 -11.50 1.90 -13.45
C ASP A 202 -12.71 1.02 -13.13
N GLU A 203 -13.43 1.35 -12.06
CA GLU A 203 -14.62 0.62 -11.58
C GLU A 203 -15.93 1.26 -12.08
N SER A 204 -15.86 2.24 -13.00
CA SER A 204 -16.99 3.14 -13.27
C SER A 204 -18.12 2.61 -14.15
N GLU A 205 -18.00 1.44 -14.78
CA GLU A 205 -19.09 0.87 -15.62
C GLU A 205 -19.30 -0.64 -15.40
N GLU A 206 -20.41 -1.00 -14.74
CA GLU A 206 -20.86 -2.39 -14.62
C GLU A 206 -21.12 -2.99 -16.01
N GLY A 207 -20.39 -4.06 -16.34
CA GLY A 207 -20.56 -4.82 -17.59
C GLY A 207 -19.52 -4.55 -18.68
N MET A 208 -18.58 -3.61 -18.49
CA MET A 208 -17.40 -3.48 -19.35
C MET A 208 -16.20 -4.28 -18.84
N GLU A 209 -15.29 -4.63 -19.76
CA GLU A 209 -13.99 -5.18 -19.36
C GLU A 209 -13.21 -4.13 -18.55
N PRO A 210 -12.58 -4.51 -17.43
CA PRO A 210 -11.86 -3.58 -16.57
C PRO A 210 -10.66 -3.00 -17.32
N VAL A 211 -10.64 -1.67 -17.47
CA VAL A 211 -9.54 -0.94 -18.09
C VAL A 211 -8.69 -0.24 -17.04
N LEU A 212 -7.40 -0.05 -17.35
CA LEU A 212 -6.47 0.72 -16.55
C LEU A 212 -6.46 2.17 -17.01
N ARG A 213 -6.65 3.10 -16.09
CA ARG A 213 -6.48 4.55 -16.33
C ARG A 213 -5.32 5.08 -15.52
N VAL A 214 -4.61 6.05 -16.09
CA VAL A 214 -3.55 6.76 -15.36
C VAL A 214 -4.15 7.44 -14.12
N GLY A 215 -3.69 6.99 -12.95
CA GLY A 215 -4.03 7.56 -11.66
C GLY A 215 -3.11 8.74 -11.33
N ASP A 216 -1.81 8.59 -11.60
CA ASP A 216 -0.83 9.67 -11.47
C ASP A 216 0.46 9.42 -12.28
N VAL A 217 1.27 10.46 -12.47
CA VAL A 217 2.54 10.41 -13.23
C VAL A 217 3.65 11.20 -12.54
N SER A 218 4.90 10.82 -12.76
CA SER A 218 6.06 11.57 -12.27
C SER A 218 6.14 12.93 -12.95
N ASP A 219 6.81 13.89 -12.33
CA ASP A 219 7.04 15.23 -12.89
C ASP A 219 7.76 15.22 -14.25
N SER A 220 8.48 14.15 -14.58
CA SER A 220 9.18 13.99 -15.85
C SER A 220 8.26 13.59 -17.02
N VAL A 221 7.01 13.22 -16.77
CA VAL A 221 6.05 12.75 -17.78
C VAL A 221 5.22 13.92 -18.33
N PRO A 222 5.05 14.03 -19.67
CA PRO A 222 4.28 15.10 -20.28
C PRO A 222 2.78 15.03 -19.93
N PRO A 223 2.07 16.17 -19.87
CA PRO A 223 0.64 16.21 -19.54
C PRO A 223 -0.27 15.38 -20.46
N SER A 224 0.16 15.14 -21.71
CA SER A 224 -0.57 14.31 -22.69
C SER A 224 -0.77 12.87 -22.21
N ASP A 225 0.15 12.36 -21.39
CA ASP A 225 0.12 10.98 -20.92
C ASP A 225 -0.78 10.80 -19.68
N ARG A 226 -1.33 11.88 -19.10
CA ARG A 226 -2.16 11.82 -17.88
C ARG A 226 -3.56 11.22 -18.07
N ASN A 227 -4.03 11.12 -19.31
CA ASN A 227 -5.38 10.64 -19.63
C ASN A 227 -5.37 9.33 -20.43
N ILE A 228 -4.27 8.59 -20.40
CA ILE A 228 -4.14 7.32 -21.13
C ILE A 228 -5.01 6.25 -20.47
N VAL A 229 -5.60 5.42 -21.33
CA VAL A 229 -6.34 4.21 -20.97
C VAL A 229 -5.63 3.02 -21.61
N ALA A 230 -5.35 1.99 -20.84
CA ALA A 230 -4.74 0.75 -21.29
C ALA A 230 -5.64 -0.45 -20.91
N PRO A 231 -5.81 -1.45 -21.79
CA PRO A 231 -6.61 -2.64 -21.46
C PRO A 231 -6.01 -3.50 -20.34
N GLY A 232 -4.68 -3.55 -20.20
CA GLY A 232 -4.03 -4.40 -19.20
C GLY A 232 -4.04 -5.89 -19.54
N LEU A 233 -4.22 -6.25 -20.82
CA LEU A 233 -4.41 -7.64 -21.26
C LEU A 233 -3.17 -8.21 -21.96
N SER A 234 -2.28 -7.35 -22.46
CA SER A 234 -1.18 -7.69 -23.35
C SER A 234 0.09 -6.88 -23.05
N GLY A 235 1.19 -7.24 -23.72
CA GLY A 235 2.49 -6.59 -23.49
C GLY A 235 3.02 -6.80 -22.07
N ALA A 236 3.97 -5.95 -21.66
CA ALA A 236 4.58 -6.01 -20.34
C ALA A 236 3.60 -5.66 -19.21
N ILE A 237 2.65 -4.75 -19.45
CA ILE A 237 1.60 -4.42 -18.47
C ILE A 237 0.72 -5.65 -18.19
N GLY A 238 0.16 -6.27 -19.23
CA GLY A 238 -0.68 -7.46 -19.07
C GLY A 238 0.07 -8.69 -18.56
N GLU A 239 1.37 -8.80 -18.83
CA GLU A 239 2.21 -9.82 -18.22
C GLU A 239 2.37 -9.61 -16.71
N ALA A 240 2.67 -8.38 -16.28
CA ALA A 240 2.83 -8.04 -14.86
C ALA A 240 1.55 -8.31 -14.06
N LEU A 241 0.39 -7.95 -14.60
CA LEU A 241 -0.92 -8.16 -13.95
C LEU A 241 -1.31 -9.63 -13.88
N ARG A 242 -1.03 -10.41 -14.94
CA ARG A 242 -1.39 -11.84 -14.99
C ARG A 242 -0.49 -12.69 -14.10
N LYS A 243 0.82 -12.42 -14.10
CA LYS A 243 1.79 -13.18 -13.29
C LYS A 243 1.87 -12.67 -11.85
N LEU A 244 1.40 -11.45 -11.59
CA LEU A 244 1.56 -10.76 -10.30
C LEU A 244 3.04 -10.61 -9.91
N GLU A 245 3.91 -10.48 -10.91
CA GLU A 245 5.35 -10.31 -10.77
C GLU A 245 5.83 -9.15 -11.65
N PRO A 246 6.99 -8.52 -11.34
CA PRO A 246 7.54 -7.49 -12.19
C PRO A 246 7.85 -8.00 -13.60
N ALA A 247 7.45 -7.24 -14.63
CA ALA A 247 7.73 -7.53 -16.03
C ALA A 247 8.58 -6.41 -16.64
N ILE A 248 9.48 -6.76 -17.56
CA ILE A 248 10.38 -5.79 -18.21
C ILE A 248 10.19 -5.86 -19.73
N SER A 249 9.79 -4.73 -20.32
CA SER A 249 9.87 -4.54 -21.77
C SER A 249 11.23 -3.97 -22.15
N ARG A 250 11.92 -4.63 -23.09
CA ARG A 250 13.19 -4.17 -23.68
C ARG A 250 13.02 -3.44 -25.02
N ALA A 251 11.77 -3.32 -25.48
CA ALA A 251 11.41 -2.62 -26.70
C ALA A 251 10.01 -2.00 -26.53
N PRO A 252 9.86 -1.04 -25.59
CA PRO A 252 8.56 -0.45 -25.26
C PRO A 252 7.86 0.20 -26.45
N GLN A 253 8.61 0.66 -27.46
CA GLN A 253 8.06 1.19 -28.72
C GLN A 253 7.27 0.16 -29.55
N ASN A 254 7.56 -1.13 -29.37
CA ASN A 254 6.87 -2.23 -30.06
C ASN A 254 5.84 -2.93 -29.15
N ASP A 255 5.73 -2.52 -27.89
CA ASP A 255 4.81 -3.10 -26.94
C ASP A 255 3.36 -2.63 -27.25
N PRO A 256 2.37 -3.54 -27.26
CA PRO A 256 1.01 -3.21 -27.67
C PRO A 256 0.31 -2.18 -26.77
N GLU A 257 0.73 -2.05 -25.51
CA GLU A 257 0.10 -1.15 -24.53
C GLU A 257 1.00 0.01 -24.13
N LEU A 258 2.32 -0.18 -24.00
CA LEU A 258 3.22 0.93 -23.66
C LEU A 258 3.30 1.99 -24.76
N ARG A 259 3.02 1.63 -26.02
CA ARG A 259 2.94 2.57 -27.15
C ARG A 259 1.86 3.65 -27.00
N TYR A 260 0.90 3.50 -26.09
CA TYR A 260 -0.07 4.54 -25.80
C TYR A 260 0.56 5.75 -25.10
N PHE A 261 1.70 5.56 -24.44
CA PHE A 261 2.46 6.61 -23.77
C PHE A 261 3.45 7.27 -24.71
N THR A 262 3.37 8.59 -24.85
CA THR A 262 4.34 9.35 -25.64
C THR A 262 5.73 9.33 -24.99
N SER A 263 5.79 9.38 -23.66
CA SER A 263 7.03 9.30 -22.88
C SER A 263 7.79 7.98 -23.05
N PHE A 264 7.09 6.85 -23.15
CA PHE A 264 7.73 5.54 -23.30
C PHE A 264 8.22 5.24 -24.73
N SER A 265 7.88 6.08 -25.70
CA SER A 265 8.41 5.95 -27.07
C SER A 265 9.92 6.20 -27.17
N ALA A 266 10.48 7.06 -26.30
CA ALA A 266 11.91 7.34 -26.21
C ALA A 266 12.66 6.32 -25.31
N CYS A 267 11.93 5.54 -24.52
CA CYS A 267 12.51 4.57 -23.61
C CYS A 267 13.08 3.36 -24.34
N ARG A 268 14.16 2.78 -23.80
CA ARG A 268 14.71 1.50 -24.26
C ARG A 268 14.35 0.36 -23.32
N THR A 269 14.09 0.66 -22.05
CA THR A 269 13.58 -0.32 -21.09
C THR A 269 12.46 0.27 -20.27
N VAL A 270 11.43 -0.54 -20.01
CA VAL A 270 10.30 -0.19 -19.14
C VAL A 270 10.06 -1.33 -18.17
N LEU A 271 9.97 -1.01 -16.89
CA LEU A 271 9.63 -1.91 -15.79
C LEU A 271 8.16 -1.71 -15.42
N CYS A 272 7.39 -2.78 -15.44
CA CYS A 272 5.99 -2.81 -15.01
C CYS A 272 5.87 -3.63 -13.72
N LEU A 273 5.30 -3.05 -12.67
CA LEU A 273 5.12 -3.69 -11.36
C LEU A 273 3.64 -3.71 -10.98
N PRO A 274 3.06 -4.85 -10.63
CA PRO A 274 1.68 -4.90 -10.18
C PRO A 274 1.52 -4.21 -8.81
N LEU A 275 0.47 -3.41 -8.67
CA LEU A 275 0.08 -2.79 -7.41
C LEU A 275 -0.86 -3.73 -6.65
N ARG A 276 -0.27 -4.61 -5.86
CA ARG A 276 -1.01 -5.67 -5.16
C ARG A 276 -0.92 -5.48 -3.65
N ALA A 277 -2.06 -5.59 -2.96
CA ALA A 277 -2.07 -5.63 -1.50
C ALA A 277 -2.96 -6.78 -0.99
N GLY A 278 -2.35 -7.86 -0.52
CA GLY A 278 -3.07 -9.10 -0.19
C GLY A 278 -3.43 -9.86 -1.47
N ASP A 279 -4.70 -10.13 -1.69
CA ASP A 279 -5.22 -10.82 -2.89
C ASP A 279 -5.81 -9.86 -3.93
N GLU A 280 -5.90 -8.56 -3.60
CA GLU A 280 -6.42 -7.53 -4.50
C GLU A 280 -5.31 -6.86 -5.30
N VAL A 281 -5.59 -6.62 -6.58
CA VAL A 281 -4.72 -5.89 -7.51
C VAL A 281 -5.42 -4.59 -7.88
N TYR A 282 -4.82 -3.47 -7.53
CA TYR A 282 -5.38 -2.14 -7.78
C TYR A 282 -4.96 -1.57 -9.14
N GLY A 283 -3.90 -2.12 -9.74
CA GLY A 283 -3.41 -1.71 -11.04
C GLY A 283 -1.92 -2.02 -11.23
N VAL A 284 -1.20 -1.14 -11.93
CA VAL A 284 0.21 -1.32 -12.28
C VAL A 284 0.98 0.00 -12.13
N MET A 285 2.21 -0.07 -11.65
CA MET A 285 3.18 1.01 -11.70
C MET A 285 4.18 0.74 -12.82
N VAL A 286 4.46 1.74 -13.63
CA VAL A 286 5.30 1.65 -14.82
C VAL A 286 6.43 2.67 -14.71
N VAL A 287 7.67 2.23 -14.91
CA VAL A 287 8.85 3.10 -14.90
C VAL A 287 9.69 2.86 -16.15
N GLY A 288 9.88 3.89 -16.97
CA GLY A 288 10.67 3.86 -18.20
C GLY A 288 12.03 4.52 -18.05
N SER A 289 13.02 4.03 -18.80
CA SER A 289 14.35 4.62 -18.94
C SER A 289 14.80 4.60 -20.41
N GLU A 290 15.51 5.64 -20.84
CA GLU A 290 16.15 5.72 -22.16
C GLU A 290 17.37 4.77 -22.30
N GLU A 291 17.85 4.21 -21.19
CA GLU A 291 19.02 3.34 -21.19
C GLU A 291 18.64 1.87 -21.39
N SER A 292 19.47 1.14 -22.14
CA SER A 292 19.33 -0.29 -22.29
C SER A 292 19.76 -1.01 -21.00
N ASN A 293 18.94 -1.94 -20.51
CA ASN A 293 19.16 -2.66 -19.25
C ASN A 293 19.37 -1.73 -18.02
N ALA A 294 18.57 -0.66 -17.93
CA ALA A 294 18.65 0.31 -16.82
C ALA A 294 18.33 -0.31 -15.45
N PHE A 295 17.41 -1.27 -15.41
CA PHE A 295 16.93 -1.89 -14.17
C PHE A 295 17.67 -3.20 -13.90
N LYS A 296 18.37 -3.25 -12.76
CA LYS A 296 19.02 -4.44 -12.20
C LYS A 296 18.13 -5.02 -11.10
N GLU A 297 18.45 -6.22 -10.62
CA GLU A 297 17.68 -6.91 -9.57
C GLU A 297 17.42 -6.02 -8.34
N ILE A 298 18.44 -5.32 -7.85
CA ILE A 298 18.30 -4.40 -6.71
C ILE A 298 17.33 -3.24 -6.99
N HIS A 299 17.24 -2.75 -8.23
CA HIS A 299 16.30 -1.70 -8.62
C HIS A 299 14.87 -2.25 -8.70
N ILE A 300 14.71 -3.48 -9.19
CA ILE A 300 13.42 -4.17 -9.27
C ILE A 300 12.88 -4.41 -7.86
N GLU A 301 13.72 -4.88 -6.94
CA GLU A 301 13.33 -5.08 -5.54
C GLU A 301 12.97 -3.77 -4.83
N LEU A 302 13.71 -2.68 -5.10
CA LEU A 302 13.33 -1.35 -4.61
C LEU A 302 11.93 -0.99 -5.06
N MET A 303 11.69 -1.01 -6.37
CA MET A 303 10.38 -0.62 -6.92
C MET A 303 9.27 -1.59 -6.54
N ARG A 304 9.57 -2.86 -6.29
CA ARG A 304 8.61 -3.84 -5.76
C ARG A 304 8.17 -3.47 -4.36
N ALA A 305 9.12 -3.07 -3.49
CA ALA A 305 8.79 -2.57 -2.17
C ALA A 305 7.91 -1.30 -2.25
N VAL A 306 8.25 -0.37 -3.15
CA VAL A 306 7.46 0.84 -3.42
C VAL A 306 6.05 0.52 -3.89
N ALA A 307 5.91 -0.36 -4.89
CA ALA A 307 4.63 -0.80 -5.44
C ALA A 307 3.74 -1.40 -4.35
N ASN A 308 4.30 -2.26 -3.50
CA ASN A 308 3.57 -2.89 -2.40
C ASN A 308 3.12 -1.89 -1.34
N MET A 309 3.98 -0.92 -0.98
CA MET A 309 3.62 0.15 -0.04
C MET A 309 2.54 1.06 -0.62
N ALA A 310 2.65 1.43 -1.89
CA ALA A 310 1.64 2.22 -2.59
C ALA A 310 0.29 1.49 -2.64
N ALA A 311 0.29 0.21 -3.00
CA ALA A 311 -0.92 -0.63 -3.02
C ALA A 311 -1.58 -0.72 -1.62
N ALA A 312 -0.78 -0.90 -0.57
CA ALA A 312 -1.28 -0.92 0.80
C ALA A 312 -1.90 0.42 1.21
N SER A 313 -1.30 1.54 0.82
CA SER A 313 -1.83 2.88 1.08
C SER A 313 -3.09 3.19 0.28
N ILE A 314 -3.17 2.76 -1.00
CA ILE A 314 -4.39 2.86 -1.82
C ILE A 314 -5.55 2.11 -1.16
N ARG A 315 -5.31 0.87 -0.71
CA ARG A 315 -6.30 0.06 0.02
C ARG A 315 -6.81 0.80 1.26
N ASN A 316 -5.89 1.34 2.06
CA ASN A 316 -6.25 2.07 3.28
C ASN A 316 -7.07 3.33 2.98
N ALA A 317 -6.71 4.08 1.95
CA ALA A 317 -7.42 5.29 1.55
C ALA A 317 -8.84 4.96 1.05
N ARG A 318 -9.00 3.90 0.22
CA ARG A 318 -10.32 3.41 -0.22
C ARG A 318 -11.18 2.98 0.97
N LEU A 319 -10.63 2.18 1.88
CA LEU A 319 -11.33 1.74 3.08
C LEU A 319 -11.80 2.92 3.94
N TYR A 320 -10.96 3.94 4.09
CA TYR A 320 -11.31 5.14 4.84
C TYR A 320 -12.45 5.92 4.19
N VAL A 321 -12.45 6.08 2.86
CA VAL A 321 -13.54 6.73 2.12
C VAL A 321 -14.85 5.96 2.30
N SER A 322 -14.86 4.64 2.10
CA SER A 322 -16.06 3.81 2.28
C SER A 322 -16.59 3.88 3.72
N LEU A 323 -15.70 3.83 4.72
CA LEU A 323 -16.09 3.95 6.13
C LEU A 323 -16.72 5.32 6.43
N ARG A 324 -16.16 6.39 5.87
CA ARG A 324 -16.68 7.75 6.03
C ARG A 324 -18.07 7.89 5.40
N GLU A 325 -18.26 7.38 4.20
CA GLU A 325 -19.57 7.39 3.54
C GLU A 325 -20.62 6.62 4.33
N GLN A 326 -20.26 5.44 4.86
CA GLN A 326 -21.16 4.66 5.69
C GLN A 326 -21.53 5.41 6.97
N ARG A 327 -20.55 6.05 7.62
CA ARG A 327 -20.79 6.87 8.82
C ARG A 327 -21.71 8.06 8.51
N ASP A 328 -21.47 8.74 7.41
CA ASP A 328 -22.26 9.91 7.02
C ASP A 328 -23.69 9.50 6.64
N ARG A 329 -23.88 8.35 5.97
CA ARG A 329 -25.21 7.74 5.76
C ARG A 329 -25.91 7.42 7.08
N MET A 330 -25.23 6.78 8.04
CA MET A 330 -25.80 6.47 9.36
C MET A 330 -26.21 7.75 10.11
N ALA A 331 -25.39 8.81 10.05
CA ALA A 331 -25.71 10.08 10.69
C ALA A 331 -26.94 10.75 10.07
N ILE A 332 -27.15 10.62 8.75
CA ILE A 332 -28.37 11.12 8.07
C ILE A 332 -29.59 10.31 8.53
N VAL A 333 -29.48 8.98 8.60
CA VAL A 333 -30.57 8.11 9.08
C VAL A 333 -30.92 8.42 10.54
N GLU A 334 -29.94 8.63 11.42
CA GLU A 334 -30.19 8.99 12.81
C GLU A 334 -30.87 10.36 12.94
N LYS A 335 -30.39 11.37 12.19
CA LYS A 335 -30.98 12.71 12.21
C LYS A 335 -32.42 12.72 11.71
N THR A 336 -32.70 12.00 10.63
CA THR A 336 -34.06 11.90 10.07
C THR A 336 -35.00 11.20 11.04
N ALA A 337 -34.59 10.08 11.64
CA ALA A 337 -35.36 9.40 12.68
C ALA A 337 -35.64 10.31 13.89
N ARG A 338 -34.64 11.08 14.34
CA ARG A 338 -34.80 12.01 15.47
C ARG A 338 -35.71 13.19 15.13
N ALA A 339 -35.65 13.72 13.91
CA ALA A 339 -36.53 14.79 13.44
C ALA A 339 -37.98 14.30 13.33
N GLN A 340 -38.18 13.09 12.81
CA GLN A 340 -39.50 12.46 12.73
C GLN A 340 -40.11 12.26 14.12
N LEU A 341 -39.34 11.72 15.07
CA LEU A 341 -39.75 11.62 16.47
C LEU A 341 -40.12 12.96 17.10
N ALA A 342 -39.32 14.00 16.83
CA ALA A 342 -39.60 15.33 17.35
C ALA A 342 -40.94 15.87 16.81
N SER A 343 -41.23 15.66 15.52
CA SER A 343 -42.51 16.05 14.90
C SER A 343 -43.68 15.27 15.51
N GLU A 344 -43.58 13.93 15.59
CA GLU A 344 -44.65 13.06 16.11
C GLU A 344 -44.97 13.35 17.59
N LEU A 345 -43.95 13.66 18.40
CA LEU A 345 -44.13 14.09 19.78
C LEU A 345 -44.71 15.50 19.91
N HIS A 346 -44.34 16.41 19.01
CA HIS A 346 -44.80 17.79 19.04
C HIS A 346 -46.26 17.91 18.59
N ASP A 347 -46.65 17.21 17.53
CA ASP A 347 -47.94 17.41 16.86
C ASP A 347 -49.12 16.69 17.55
N GLY A 348 -48.88 15.63 18.33
CA GLY A 348 -49.94 14.93 19.08
C GLY A 348 -49.86 15.15 20.60
N PRO A 349 -48.92 14.50 21.30
CA PRO A 349 -48.89 14.52 22.76
C PRO A 349 -48.69 15.89 23.39
N THR A 350 -47.79 16.71 22.83
CA THR A 350 -47.46 18.03 23.40
C THR A 350 -48.64 18.99 23.32
N GLN A 351 -49.38 18.99 22.21
CA GLN A 351 -50.61 19.77 22.06
C GLN A 351 -51.71 19.30 23.01
N THR A 352 -51.84 17.98 23.21
CA THR A 352 -52.87 17.42 24.10
C THR A 352 -52.57 17.73 25.58
N VAL A 353 -51.30 17.72 25.99
CA VAL A 353 -50.88 18.18 27.34
C VAL A 353 -51.19 19.67 27.55
N ALA A 354 -50.99 20.51 26.53
CA ALA A 354 -51.39 21.92 26.58
C ALA A 354 -52.92 22.07 26.73
N ALA A 355 -53.71 21.28 26.00
CA ALA A 355 -55.17 21.27 26.08
C ALA A 355 -55.67 20.80 27.46
N ILE A 356 -55.03 19.79 28.06
CA ILE A 356 -55.30 19.34 29.45
C ILE A 356 -55.06 20.50 30.42
N THR A 357 -53.95 21.22 30.28
CA THR A 357 -53.61 22.37 31.13
C THR A 357 -54.64 23.50 31.01
N MET A 358 -55.09 23.81 29.79
CA MET A 358 -56.16 24.80 29.56
C MET A 358 -57.49 24.37 30.17
N ARG A 359 -57.89 23.10 30.00
CA ARG A 359 -59.15 22.58 30.57
C ARG A 359 -59.11 22.53 32.10
N LEU A 360 -57.97 22.21 32.71
CA LEU A 360 -57.83 22.29 34.18
C LEU A 360 -58.07 23.72 34.69
N ASN A 361 -57.55 24.74 34.00
CA ASN A 361 -57.81 26.13 34.34
C ASN A 361 -59.29 26.52 34.15
N PHE A 362 -59.97 25.96 33.15
CA PHE A 362 -61.40 26.14 32.97
C PHE A 362 -62.21 25.50 34.10
N ILE A 363 -61.88 24.27 34.50
CA ILE A 363 -62.53 23.57 35.64
C ILE A 363 -62.37 24.37 36.93
N ARG A 364 -61.18 24.93 37.21
CA ARG A 364 -60.98 25.79 38.40
C ARG A 364 -61.97 26.96 38.45
N LYS A 365 -62.25 27.59 37.30
CA LYS A 365 -63.26 28.66 37.20
C LYS A 365 -64.70 28.12 37.24
N LEU A 366 -64.92 26.90 36.77
CA LEU A 366 -66.24 26.26 36.77
C LEU A 366 -66.69 25.88 38.18
N ILE A 367 -65.78 25.40 39.03
CA ILE A 367 -66.06 25.03 40.43
C ILE A 367 -66.65 26.21 41.20
N GLU A 368 -66.22 27.44 40.92
CA GLU A 368 -66.73 28.65 41.57
C GLU A 368 -68.13 29.05 41.10
N LYS A 369 -68.55 28.67 39.89
CA LYS A 369 -69.79 29.14 39.26
C LYS A 369 -70.88 28.09 39.10
N LYS A 370 -70.50 26.85 38.78
CA LYS A 370 -71.36 25.69 38.49
C LYS A 370 -70.65 24.40 38.91
N PRO A 371 -70.61 24.09 40.21
CA PRO A 371 -69.89 22.94 40.75
C PRO A 371 -70.44 21.61 40.22
N GLU A 372 -71.75 21.51 39.96
CA GLU A 372 -72.37 20.30 39.40
C GLU A 372 -71.78 19.85 38.05
N THR A 373 -71.33 20.77 37.19
CA THR A 373 -70.73 20.40 35.88
C THR A 373 -69.22 20.22 35.93
N ALA A 374 -68.57 20.53 37.06
CA ALA A 374 -67.13 20.43 37.19
C ALA A 374 -66.64 18.97 37.28
N LEU A 375 -67.45 18.08 37.88
CA LEU A 375 -67.17 16.65 37.97
C LEU A 375 -67.11 15.98 36.60
N ASP A 376 -68.04 16.29 35.69
CA ASP A 376 -68.06 15.75 34.33
C ASP A 376 -66.84 16.19 33.52
N GLU A 377 -66.41 17.45 33.68
CA GLU A 377 -65.19 17.95 33.02
C GLU A 377 -63.91 17.33 33.60
N LEU A 378 -63.88 17.00 34.91
CA LEU A 378 -62.77 16.25 35.51
C LEU A 378 -62.63 14.85 34.91
N TYR A 379 -63.73 14.12 34.74
CA TYR A 379 -63.71 12.80 34.07
C TYR A 379 -63.21 12.89 32.63
N ARG A 380 -63.62 13.93 31.88
CA ARG A 380 -63.13 14.17 30.51
C ARG A 380 -61.64 14.45 30.45
N ILE A 381 -61.09 15.19 31.42
CA ILE A 381 -59.65 15.41 31.52
C ILE A 381 -58.91 14.12 31.88
N GLU A 382 -59.42 13.32 32.82
CA GLU A 382 -58.79 12.03 33.17
C GLU A 382 -58.69 11.11 31.96
N ASP A 383 -59.78 10.98 31.20
CA ASP A 383 -59.81 10.18 29.98
C ASP A 383 -58.82 10.71 28.92
N MET A 384 -58.78 12.03 28.73
CA MET A 384 -57.82 12.69 27.82
C MET A 384 -56.37 12.43 28.24
N ALA A 385 -56.05 12.50 29.53
CA ALA A 385 -54.72 12.22 30.06
C ALA A 385 -54.33 10.75 29.90
N ARG A 386 -55.27 9.81 30.14
CA ARG A 386 -55.05 8.37 29.93
C ARG A 386 -54.78 8.05 28.46
N ARG A 387 -55.57 8.60 27.54
CA ARG A 387 -55.38 8.43 26.09
C ARG A 387 -54.03 8.99 25.63
N THR A 388 -53.67 10.21 26.07
CA THR A 388 -52.38 10.83 25.77
C THR A 388 -51.19 10.00 26.27
N SER A 389 -51.28 9.46 27.49
CA SER A 389 -50.24 8.58 28.03
C SER A 389 -50.09 7.28 27.23
N LYS A 390 -51.21 6.74 26.73
CA LYS A 390 -51.25 5.57 25.86
C LYS A 390 -50.56 5.85 24.51
N GLU A 391 -50.82 7.02 23.93
CA GLU A 391 -50.21 7.47 22.66
C GLU A 391 -48.71 7.70 22.79
N ILE A 392 -48.24 8.40 23.84
CA ILE A 392 -46.80 8.56 24.10
C ILE A 392 -46.12 7.20 24.22
N ARG A 393 -46.75 6.26 24.93
CA ARG A 393 -46.21 4.90 25.10
C ARG A 393 -46.18 4.14 23.77
N ALA A 394 -47.16 4.34 22.88
CA ALA A 394 -47.15 3.72 21.56
C ALA A 394 -45.97 4.25 20.70
N ILE A 395 -45.78 5.57 20.64
CA ILE A 395 -44.67 6.21 19.89
C ILE A 395 -43.30 5.72 20.39
N LEU A 396 -43.11 5.65 21.72
CA LEU A 396 -41.84 5.17 22.30
C LEU A 396 -41.53 3.70 21.99
N PHE A 397 -42.54 2.89 21.66
CA PHE A 397 -42.37 1.46 21.33
C PHE A 397 -42.14 1.21 19.83
N GLU A 398 -42.59 2.11 18.95
CA GLU A 398 -42.33 2.04 17.50
C GLU A 398 -40.84 2.21 17.15
N LEU A 399 -40.02 2.64 18.12
CA LEU A 399 -38.60 2.93 17.92
C LEU A 399 -37.69 1.73 17.70
N ARG A 400 -38.11 0.49 18.03
CA ARG A 400 -37.52 -0.80 17.58
C ARG A 400 -38.23 -1.96 18.31
N PRO A 401 -39.21 -2.64 17.69
CA PRO A 401 -39.79 -3.85 18.27
C PRO A 401 -38.71 -4.93 18.44
N LYS A 402 -38.38 -5.34 19.67
CA LYS A 402 -37.51 -6.51 19.92
C LYS A 402 -38.03 -7.78 19.25
N ALA A 403 -39.33 -7.85 18.95
CA ALA A 403 -39.92 -8.96 18.22
C ALA A 403 -39.43 -9.07 16.77
N LEU A 404 -38.94 -7.98 16.14
CA LEU A 404 -38.36 -8.05 14.79
C LEU A 404 -37.05 -8.84 14.76
N ASP A 405 -36.35 -8.99 15.89
CA ASP A 405 -35.19 -9.87 15.99
C ASP A 405 -35.59 -11.36 15.78
N GLN A 406 -36.88 -11.69 15.93
CA GLN A 406 -37.45 -13.02 15.69
C GLN A 406 -38.13 -13.16 14.32
N GLY A 407 -38.08 -12.13 13.47
CA GLY A 407 -38.64 -12.11 12.12
C GLY A 407 -39.85 -11.19 11.93
N LEU A 408 -40.22 -10.94 10.67
CA LEU A 408 -41.30 -10.02 10.29
C LEU A 408 -42.65 -10.45 10.88
N LYS A 409 -42.96 -11.76 10.85
CA LYS A 409 -44.23 -12.29 11.38
C LYS A 409 -44.42 -11.97 12.86
N ALA A 410 -43.37 -12.10 13.66
CA ALA A 410 -43.41 -11.79 15.08
C ALA A 410 -43.63 -10.29 15.31
N GLY A 411 -42.94 -9.43 14.54
CA GLY A 411 -43.14 -7.98 14.56
C GLY A 411 -44.58 -7.57 14.20
N LEU A 412 -45.12 -8.08 13.10
CA LEU A 412 -46.48 -7.76 12.64
C LEU A 412 -47.56 -8.27 13.59
N LYS A 413 -47.36 -9.44 14.20
CA LYS A 413 -48.28 -9.95 15.23
C LYS A 413 -48.32 -9.02 16.43
N GLN A 414 -47.15 -8.56 16.89
CA GLN A 414 -47.07 -7.61 17.98
C GLN A 414 -47.77 -6.28 17.62
N LEU A 415 -47.64 -5.81 16.39
CA LEU A 415 -48.37 -4.63 15.90
C LEU A 415 -49.89 -4.84 15.96
N ALA A 416 -50.40 -5.98 15.47
CA ALA A 416 -51.82 -6.32 15.48
C ALA A 416 -52.40 -6.41 16.91
N ASP A 417 -51.73 -7.16 17.79
CA ASP A 417 -52.10 -7.28 19.21
C ASP A 417 -52.14 -5.88 19.87
N LYS A 418 -51.19 -4.99 19.49
CA LYS A 418 -51.12 -3.65 20.06
C LYS A 418 -52.20 -2.71 19.56
N MET A 419 -52.61 -2.83 18.30
CA MET A 419 -53.72 -2.06 17.74
C MET A 419 -55.02 -2.41 18.46
N GLN A 420 -55.25 -3.68 18.77
CA GLN A 420 -56.38 -4.12 19.59
C GLN A 420 -56.29 -3.55 21.02
N GLU A 421 -55.16 -3.73 21.72
CA GLU A 421 -54.99 -3.21 23.09
C GLU A 421 -55.13 -1.69 23.19
N THR A 422 -54.61 -0.98 22.19
CA THR A 422 -54.38 0.47 22.27
C THR A 422 -55.56 1.26 21.73
N TYR A 423 -56.12 0.83 20.62
CA TYR A 423 -57.11 1.58 19.86
C TYR A 423 -58.42 0.82 19.67
N ASP A 424 -58.53 -0.40 20.22
CA ASP A 424 -59.67 -1.31 20.01
C ASP A 424 -59.91 -1.62 18.51
N GLN A 425 -58.84 -1.56 17.72
CA GLN A 425 -58.86 -1.77 16.27
C GLN A 425 -58.52 -3.23 15.96
N ASN A 426 -59.42 -3.93 15.28
CA ASN A 426 -59.19 -5.30 14.85
C ASN A 426 -58.27 -5.32 13.61
N VAL A 427 -57.13 -6.00 13.74
CA VAL A 427 -56.15 -6.20 12.68
C VAL A 427 -55.96 -7.70 12.45
N GLU A 428 -56.45 -8.19 11.32
CA GLU A 428 -56.29 -9.59 10.91
C GLU A 428 -54.95 -9.76 10.19
N LEU A 429 -54.08 -10.64 10.71
CA LEU A 429 -52.75 -10.90 10.14
C LEU A 429 -52.70 -12.28 9.48
N VAL A 430 -52.39 -12.29 8.18
CA VAL A 430 -52.12 -13.49 7.39
C VAL A 430 -50.71 -13.40 6.83
N VAL A 431 -49.83 -14.31 7.30
CA VAL A 431 -48.47 -14.44 6.77
C VAL A 431 -48.32 -15.86 6.21
N GLU A 432 -48.09 -15.97 4.90
CA GLU A 432 -47.85 -17.24 4.23
C GLU A 432 -46.56 -17.90 4.77
N ASN A 433 -46.58 -19.22 4.90
CA ASN A 433 -45.51 -19.96 5.58
C ASN A 433 -44.14 -19.75 4.91
N HIS A 434 -43.11 -19.49 5.72
CA HIS A 434 -41.70 -19.28 5.33
C HIS A 434 -41.44 -18.07 4.41
N SER A 435 -42.41 -17.19 4.20
CA SER A 435 -42.21 -15.97 3.40
C SER A 435 -41.22 -15.02 4.08
N ASP A 436 -41.29 -14.85 5.41
CA ASP A 436 -40.45 -13.93 6.16
C ASP A 436 -39.00 -14.40 6.35
N GLU A 437 -38.72 -15.70 6.22
CA GLU A 437 -37.35 -16.26 6.29
C GLU A 437 -36.46 -15.82 5.11
N LEU A 438 -37.08 -15.43 4.00
CA LEU A 438 -36.39 -14.96 2.80
C LEU A 438 -35.79 -13.56 2.97
N LEU A 439 -36.26 -12.79 3.96
CA LEU A 439 -35.93 -11.39 4.12
C LEU A 439 -34.62 -11.21 4.88
N ASP A 440 -33.79 -10.26 4.44
CA ASP A 440 -32.65 -9.78 5.22
C ASP A 440 -33.12 -8.81 6.31
N ALA A 441 -32.23 -8.44 7.23
CA ALA A 441 -32.57 -7.56 8.35
C ALA A 441 -33.06 -6.17 7.89
N GLN A 442 -32.48 -5.59 6.83
CA GLN A 442 -32.89 -4.27 6.33
C GLN A 442 -34.26 -4.33 5.64
N THR A 443 -34.49 -5.32 4.78
CA THR A 443 -35.79 -5.49 4.12
C THR A 443 -36.90 -5.76 5.14
N THR A 444 -36.62 -6.57 6.16
CA THR A 444 -37.55 -6.83 7.27
C THR A 444 -37.98 -5.54 7.98
N LEU A 445 -37.03 -4.66 8.30
CA LEU A 445 -37.31 -3.37 8.95
C LEU A 445 -38.12 -2.43 8.04
N THR A 446 -37.77 -2.34 6.76
CA THR A 446 -38.45 -1.46 5.81
C THR A 446 -39.88 -1.91 5.55
N ILE A 447 -40.12 -3.22 5.38
CA ILE A 447 -41.47 -3.78 5.24
C ILE A 447 -42.29 -3.55 6.50
N PHE A 448 -41.71 -3.77 7.68
CA PHE A 448 -42.40 -3.52 8.94
C PHE A 448 -42.84 -2.05 9.07
N ALA A 449 -41.95 -1.11 8.73
CA ALA A 449 -42.28 0.31 8.77
C ALA A 449 -43.34 0.69 7.73
N PHE A 450 -43.31 0.09 6.53
CA PHE A 450 -44.34 0.25 5.50
C PHE A 450 -45.72 -0.18 6.01
N VAL A 451 -45.81 -1.39 6.59
CA VAL A 451 -47.08 -1.92 7.13
C VAL A 451 -47.56 -1.06 8.30
N THR A 452 -46.66 -0.62 9.18
CA THR A 452 -46.99 0.22 10.33
C THR A 452 -47.62 1.54 9.88
N GLU A 453 -47.02 2.22 8.90
CA GLU A 453 -47.54 3.46 8.32
C GLU A 453 -48.92 3.23 7.66
N ALA A 454 -49.07 2.16 6.87
CA ALA A 454 -50.33 1.83 6.21
C ALA A 454 -51.46 1.54 7.21
N VAL A 455 -51.17 0.77 8.28
CA VAL A 455 -52.13 0.47 9.36
C VAL A 455 -52.51 1.74 10.14
N HIS A 456 -51.55 2.63 10.42
CA HIS A 456 -51.84 3.91 11.06
C HIS A 456 -52.72 4.80 10.19
N ASN A 457 -52.45 4.84 8.89
CA ASN A 457 -53.24 5.62 7.93
C ASN A 457 -54.69 5.08 7.85
N ALA A 458 -54.87 3.76 7.76
CA ALA A 458 -56.18 3.13 7.81
C ALA A 458 -56.93 3.47 9.11
N ARG A 459 -56.28 3.35 10.28
CA ARG A 459 -56.89 3.69 11.58
C ARG A 459 -57.28 5.18 11.66
N LYS A 460 -56.38 6.10 11.28
CA LYS A 460 -56.59 7.55 11.43
C LYS A 460 -57.62 8.10 10.46
N HIS A 461 -57.69 7.56 9.24
CA HIS A 461 -58.43 8.19 8.15
C HIS A 461 -59.60 7.35 7.63
N ALA A 462 -59.53 6.02 7.69
CA ALA A 462 -60.53 5.17 7.07
C ALA A 462 -61.76 4.93 7.94
N SER A 463 -61.68 5.12 9.27
CA SER A 463 -62.73 4.72 10.23
C SER A 463 -63.20 3.27 10.00
N ALA A 464 -62.26 2.40 9.66
CA ALA A 464 -62.51 1.01 9.28
C ALA A 464 -62.79 0.14 10.52
N GLU A 465 -63.75 -0.78 10.42
CA GLU A 465 -64.02 -1.77 11.47
C GLU A 465 -62.95 -2.88 11.47
N GLN A 466 -62.39 -3.19 10.29
CA GLN A 466 -61.41 -4.24 10.11
C GLN A 466 -60.28 -3.80 9.19
N ILE A 467 -59.04 -4.06 9.61
CA ILE A 467 -57.83 -3.95 8.80
C ILE A 467 -57.27 -5.36 8.59
N LYS A 468 -56.84 -5.68 7.37
CA LYS A 468 -56.21 -6.97 7.03
C LYS A 468 -54.81 -6.73 6.50
N ILE A 469 -53.86 -7.50 7.01
CA ILE A 469 -52.47 -7.53 6.57
C ILE A 469 -52.22 -8.90 5.94
N HIS A 470 -51.83 -8.92 4.67
CA HIS A 470 -51.41 -10.12 3.96
C HIS A 470 -49.95 -10.00 3.55
N VAL A 471 -49.13 -10.98 3.94
CA VAL A 471 -47.73 -11.07 3.53
C VAL A 471 -47.49 -12.44 2.93
N GLY A 472 -46.91 -12.48 1.73
CA GLY A 472 -46.71 -13.73 1.03
C GLY A 472 -45.88 -13.61 -0.23
N VAL A 473 -45.80 -14.72 -0.96
CA VAL A 473 -45.08 -14.81 -2.22
C VAL A 473 -46.05 -15.25 -3.31
N ARG A 474 -46.17 -14.45 -4.36
CA ARG A 474 -46.96 -14.77 -5.54
C ARG A 474 -46.07 -14.78 -6.77
N GLU A 475 -45.98 -15.95 -7.40
CA GLU A 475 -45.13 -16.18 -8.58
C GLU A 475 -43.68 -15.76 -8.28
N ASP A 476 -43.18 -14.72 -8.95
CA ASP A 476 -41.83 -14.18 -8.78
C ASP A 476 -41.79 -12.87 -7.97
N THR A 477 -42.84 -12.58 -7.21
CA THR A 477 -42.97 -11.35 -6.41
C THR A 477 -43.30 -11.63 -4.96
N PHE A 478 -42.64 -10.89 -4.07
CA PHE A 478 -43.00 -10.80 -2.66
C PHE A 478 -44.05 -9.71 -2.49
N LEU A 479 -45.20 -10.10 -1.95
CA LEU A 479 -46.38 -9.26 -1.80
C LEU A 479 -46.58 -8.90 -0.33
N VAL A 480 -46.69 -7.60 -0.07
CA VAL A 480 -47.17 -7.06 1.21
C VAL A 480 -48.40 -6.23 0.92
N GLU A 481 -49.54 -6.62 1.48
CA GLU A 481 -50.81 -5.96 1.23
C GLU A 481 -51.45 -5.56 2.57
N VAL A 482 -51.93 -4.32 2.64
CA VAL A 482 -52.73 -3.80 3.75
C VAL A 482 -54.05 -3.32 3.17
N SER A 483 -55.16 -3.86 3.67
CA SER A 483 -56.50 -3.48 3.24
C SER A 483 -57.40 -3.12 4.40
N ASP A 484 -58.27 -2.14 4.22
CA ASP A 484 -59.28 -1.72 5.18
C ASP A 484 -60.66 -1.65 4.53
N ASN A 485 -61.71 -1.81 5.34
CA ASN A 485 -63.10 -1.72 4.92
C ASN A 485 -63.74 -0.35 5.22
N GLY A 486 -62.92 0.71 5.26
CA GLY A 486 -63.35 2.04 5.68
C GLY A 486 -63.96 2.89 4.56
N VAL A 487 -63.93 4.22 4.77
CA VAL A 487 -64.57 5.19 3.87
C VAL A 487 -63.88 5.38 2.53
N GLY A 488 -62.64 4.88 2.36
CA GLY A 488 -61.85 5.08 1.14
C GLY A 488 -61.61 6.55 0.77
N PHE A 489 -60.86 6.79 -0.30
CA PHE A 489 -60.58 8.13 -0.81
C PHE A 489 -60.32 8.13 -2.33
N ASP A 490 -60.29 9.32 -2.91
CA ASP A 490 -59.90 9.51 -4.31
C ASP A 490 -58.36 9.56 -4.40
N VAL A 491 -57.77 8.54 -5.02
CA VAL A 491 -56.32 8.33 -5.10
C VAL A 491 -55.63 9.45 -5.89
N GLU A 492 -56.17 9.84 -7.05
CA GLU A 492 -55.55 10.87 -7.89
C GLU A 492 -55.52 12.22 -7.18
N LYS A 493 -56.62 12.56 -6.50
CA LYS A 493 -56.71 13.79 -5.72
C LYS A 493 -55.75 13.78 -4.53
N ALA A 494 -55.63 12.64 -3.83
CA ALA A 494 -54.73 12.52 -2.69
C ALA A 494 -53.25 12.64 -3.08
N PHE A 495 -52.83 12.04 -4.20
CA PHE A 495 -51.45 12.19 -4.70
C PHE A 495 -51.17 13.62 -5.19
N ALA A 496 -52.15 14.29 -5.82
CA ALA A 496 -52.00 15.68 -6.25
C ALA A 496 -51.88 16.65 -5.05
N GLU A 497 -52.66 16.43 -3.98
CA GLU A 497 -52.61 17.25 -2.77
C GLU A 497 -51.34 16.99 -1.92
N ALA A 498 -50.83 15.74 -1.92
CA ALA A 498 -49.57 15.38 -1.26
C ALA A 498 -48.34 16.13 -1.81
N HIS A 499 -48.35 16.50 -3.10
CA HIS A 499 -47.28 17.29 -3.71
C HIS A 499 -47.37 18.80 -3.39
N GLN A 500 -48.49 19.28 -2.84
CA GLN A 500 -48.75 20.72 -2.65
C GLN A 500 -48.87 21.17 -1.19
N ARG A 501 -49.08 20.26 -0.23
CA ARG A 501 -49.24 20.60 1.20
C ARG A 501 -48.31 19.77 2.09
N GLU A 502 -47.62 20.44 3.02
CA GLU A 502 -46.71 19.88 4.03
C GLU A 502 -47.35 18.88 5.04
N GLY A 503 -48.62 18.49 4.87
CA GLY A 503 -49.39 17.68 5.83
C GLY A 503 -49.78 16.26 5.39
N HIS A 504 -49.50 15.86 4.14
CA HIS A 504 -49.89 14.53 3.60
C HIS A 504 -48.64 13.69 3.24
N LEU A 505 -47.70 13.59 4.19
CA LEU A 505 -46.43 12.89 4.00
C LEU A 505 -46.56 11.35 3.99
N GLY A 506 -47.66 10.78 4.48
CA GLY A 506 -47.82 9.33 4.63
C GLY A 506 -47.73 8.55 3.31
N LEU A 507 -48.45 8.97 2.27
CA LEU A 507 -48.42 8.31 0.96
C LEU A 507 -47.08 8.47 0.23
N LEU A 508 -46.44 9.65 0.37
CA LEU A 508 -45.11 9.90 -0.18
C LEU A 508 -44.06 9.01 0.50
N ASN A 509 -44.13 8.89 1.83
CA ASN A 509 -43.26 8.01 2.60
C ASN A 509 -43.44 6.53 2.19
N LEU A 510 -44.67 6.08 1.93
CA LEU A 510 -44.93 4.73 1.42
C LEU A 510 -44.30 4.53 0.04
N GLN A 511 -44.36 5.54 -0.83
CA GLN A 511 -43.76 5.50 -2.17
C GLN A 511 -42.22 5.47 -2.11
N GLU A 512 -41.61 6.31 -1.27
CA GLU A 512 -40.16 6.31 -1.04
C GLU A 512 -39.67 4.95 -0.49
N ARG A 513 -40.42 4.36 0.46
CA ARG A 513 -40.10 3.04 1.02
C ARG A 513 -40.23 1.92 -0.01
N ALA A 514 -41.22 1.99 -0.90
CA ALA A 514 -41.33 1.05 -2.01
C ALA A 514 -40.09 1.16 -2.93
N ALA A 515 -39.68 2.38 -3.27
CA ALA A 515 -38.50 2.63 -4.09
C ALA A 515 -37.20 2.12 -3.44
N LEU A 516 -37.03 2.25 -2.12
CA LEU A 516 -35.87 1.72 -1.38
C LEU A 516 -35.70 0.20 -1.49
N LEU A 517 -36.80 -0.52 -1.75
CA LEU A 517 -36.82 -1.96 -1.94
C LEU A 517 -36.87 -2.37 -3.41
N GLU A 518 -36.69 -1.42 -4.33
CA GLU A 518 -36.87 -1.63 -5.78
C GLU A 518 -38.25 -2.24 -6.09
N GLY A 519 -39.22 -1.94 -5.23
CA GLY A 519 -40.58 -2.43 -5.29
C GLY A 519 -41.54 -1.41 -5.89
N THR A 520 -42.70 -1.90 -6.30
CA THR A 520 -43.79 -1.08 -6.84
C THR A 520 -44.89 -0.94 -5.80
N LEU A 521 -45.31 0.31 -5.55
CA LEU A 521 -46.48 0.62 -4.73
C LEU A 521 -47.72 0.66 -5.62
N HIS A 522 -48.80 0.00 -5.19
CA HIS A 522 -50.14 0.13 -5.76
C HIS A 522 -51.11 0.55 -4.66
N VAL A 523 -51.95 1.54 -4.96
CA VAL A 523 -52.97 2.05 -4.05
C VAL A 523 -54.31 2.01 -4.77
N ASP A 524 -55.18 1.12 -4.34
CA ASP A 524 -56.55 1.00 -4.82
C ASP A 524 -57.49 1.54 -3.73
N SER A 525 -58.10 2.70 -3.98
CA SER A 525 -59.09 3.29 -3.08
C SER A 525 -60.20 3.95 -3.89
N SER A 526 -61.41 3.92 -3.35
CA SER A 526 -62.51 4.72 -3.88
C SER A 526 -63.43 5.12 -2.73
N PRO A 527 -64.03 6.33 -2.77
CA PRO A 527 -64.96 6.76 -1.74
C PRO A 527 -66.09 5.73 -1.52
N GLY A 528 -66.21 5.24 -0.29
CA GLY A 528 -67.17 4.25 0.18
C GLY A 528 -66.78 2.78 -0.01
N GLN A 529 -65.59 2.48 -0.56
CA GLN A 529 -65.16 1.11 -0.91
C GLN A 529 -63.95 0.60 -0.11
N GLY A 530 -63.48 1.35 0.89
CA GLY A 530 -62.25 1.06 1.63
C GLY A 530 -60.99 1.38 0.84
N THR A 531 -59.84 0.96 1.37
CA THR A 531 -58.53 1.16 0.74
C THR A 531 -57.74 -0.15 0.74
N ARG A 532 -57.00 -0.40 -0.33
CA ARG A 532 -56.00 -1.48 -0.45
C ARG A 532 -54.69 -0.89 -0.91
N ILE A 533 -53.64 -1.13 -0.14
CA ILE A 533 -52.27 -0.72 -0.43
C ILE A 533 -51.43 -1.97 -0.59
N SER A 534 -50.77 -2.11 -1.74
CA SER A 534 -49.95 -3.27 -2.08
C SER A 534 -48.52 -2.83 -2.40
N LEU A 535 -47.55 -3.49 -1.80
CA LEU A 535 -46.13 -3.38 -2.10
C LEU A 535 -45.68 -4.69 -2.75
N LEU A 536 -45.16 -4.58 -3.97
CA LEU A 536 -44.69 -5.68 -4.80
C LEU A 536 -43.18 -5.58 -4.95
N ILE A 537 -42.44 -6.55 -4.42
CA ILE A 537 -40.97 -6.58 -4.49
C ILE A 537 -40.55 -7.78 -5.33
N PRO A 538 -39.72 -7.62 -6.37
CA PRO A 538 -39.20 -8.77 -7.13
C PRO A 538 -38.43 -9.73 -6.22
N LEU A 539 -38.70 -11.04 -6.32
CA LEU A 539 -38.03 -12.05 -5.48
C LEU A 539 -36.52 -12.09 -5.71
N GLU A 540 -36.06 -11.75 -6.92
CA GLU A 540 -34.64 -11.67 -7.25
C GLU A 540 -33.92 -10.63 -6.38
N VAL A 541 -34.52 -9.45 -6.17
CA VAL A 541 -33.98 -8.39 -5.30
C VAL A 541 -33.86 -8.88 -3.86
N ILE A 542 -34.89 -9.57 -3.33
CA ILE A 542 -34.87 -10.12 -1.97
C ILE A 542 -33.77 -11.17 -1.83
N ARG A 543 -33.65 -12.08 -2.80
CA ARG A 543 -32.62 -13.12 -2.80
C ARG A 543 -31.22 -12.52 -2.88
N HIS A 544 -31.01 -11.51 -3.72
CA HIS A 544 -29.73 -10.81 -3.85
C HIS A 544 -29.31 -10.18 -2.52
N ARG A 545 -30.20 -9.40 -1.91
CA ARG A 545 -29.94 -8.74 -0.61
C ARG A 545 -29.69 -9.74 0.51
N LYS A 546 -30.43 -10.86 0.54
CA LYS A 546 -30.21 -11.93 1.52
C LYS A 546 -28.84 -12.60 1.35
N LEU A 547 -28.42 -12.82 0.11
CA LEU A 547 -27.11 -13.39 -0.22
C LEU A 547 -25.96 -12.45 0.20
N GLU A 548 -26.12 -11.15 -0.04
CA GLU A 548 -25.17 -10.12 0.41
C GLU A 548 -25.05 -10.06 1.94
N GLU A 549 -26.17 -10.12 2.67
CA GLU A 549 -26.16 -10.17 4.14
C GLU A 549 -25.37 -11.39 4.65
N MET A 550 -25.59 -12.55 4.05
CA MET A 550 -24.89 -13.79 4.41
C MET A 550 -23.38 -13.70 4.12
N ARG A 551 -23.00 -13.17 2.95
CA ARG A 551 -21.58 -12.93 2.60
C ARG A 551 -20.92 -11.99 3.60
N ARG A 552 -21.58 -10.87 3.94
CA ARG A 552 -21.06 -9.90 4.91
C ARG A 552 -20.85 -10.54 6.29
N LYS A 553 -21.83 -11.31 6.79
CA LYS A 553 -21.70 -12.01 8.07
C LYS A 553 -20.59 -13.06 8.06
N ALA A 554 -20.42 -13.79 6.96
CA ALA A 554 -19.34 -14.75 6.80
C ALA A 554 -17.96 -14.07 6.84
N ASP A 555 -17.82 -12.93 6.17
CA ASP A 555 -16.58 -12.14 6.18
C ASP A 555 -16.30 -11.52 7.55
N GLU A 556 -17.32 -11.03 8.25
CA GLU A 556 -17.21 -10.53 9.62
C GLU A 556 -16.79 -11.63 10.59
N ALA A 557 -17.39 -12.82 10.50
CA ALA A 557 -17.03 -13.98 11.33
C ALA A 557 -15.58 -14.42 11.06
N ARG A 558 -15.18 -14.50 9.79
CA ARG A 558 -13.80 -14.85 9.40
C ARG A 558 -12.79 -13.82 9.91
N LYS A 559 -13.12 -12.53 9.83
CA LYS A 559 -12.28 -11.44 10.38
C LYS A 559 -12.18 -11.50 11.91
N ALA A 560 -13.26 -11.84 12.60
CA ALA A 560 -13.26 -12.00 14.05
C ALA A 560 -12.43 -13.21 14.50
N GLU A 561 -12.48 -14.32 13.77
CA GLU A 561 -11.68 -15.52 14.06
C GLU A 561 -10.19 -15.27 13.85
N VAL A 562 -9.82 -14.54 12.79
CA VAL A 562 -8.42 -14.12 12.54
C VAL A 562 -7.93 -13.11 13.57
N ALA A 563 -8.80 -12.25 14.11
CA ALA A 563 -8.44 -11.30 15.16
C ALA A 563 -8.32 -11.93 16.56
N ALA A 564 -8.91 -13.12 16.76
CA ALA A 564 -8.85 -13.88 18.01
C ALA A 564 -7.64 -14.83 18.09
N GLN A 565 -6.98 -15.10 16.96
CA GLN A 565 -5.71 -15.83 16.84
C GLN A 565 -4.53 -14.85 16.90
#